data_AF-A0A365HCI8-F1
#
_entry.id   AF-A0A365HCI8-F1
#
_cell.length_a   1.000
_cell.length_b   1.000
_cell.length_c   1.000
_cell.angle_alpha   90.00
_cell.angle_beta   90.00
_cell.angle_gamma   90.00
#
_symmetry.space_group_name_H-M   'P 1'
#
loop_
_entity.id
_entity.type
_entity.pdbx_description
1 polymer ?
#
loop_
_entity_poly.entity_id
_entity_poly.type
_entity_poly.pdbx_seq_one_letter_code
_entity_poly.pdbx_strand_id
1 'polypeptide(L)'
;MKEPTPVRCPAIEHPDVPLADPAGLDPLLARLADPAPVTVTESCTLGTLQPDGRVDLCKQGLGAAGAARVLPAAARSPHAVHLLLGTNALEDAGAGAVAAALAGGHGFETLYLGCNRIGGSGAAALADRLAGDGTVRALWLKRNPVGDAGARAVAAMLRDNTAIRTLDLVNTGLTAAGLRALLDVLADRPVPVERLFLGGNGLGADTADLLAALVRDAGVRELYLPANHLGDTGAAVLAGAADPARPIRLGLGGNGIGPAGAQALAGALGGIEALDLGRPPSERSLGAPPNATGDAGAAALAAALPGSPLRRLELRHTGLTGRGAKTLLAGVTAGTRLEYVGLGPGVPRKVKRTFAPRLRPAAQVHPDLHAIGSVYR
;
A
#
# COMPACT_ATOMS: atom_id res chain seq x y z
N MET A 1 8.68 -18.02 -20.63
CA MET A 1 8.69 -16.89 -19.68
C MET A 1 7.31 -16.29 -19.64
N LYS A 2 6.71 -16.13 -18.46
CA LYS A 2 5.44 -15.41 -18.30
C LYS A 2 5.73 -13.93 -18.54
N GLU A 3 4.96 -13.23 -19.36
CA GLU A 3 5.16 -11.79 -19.58
C GLU A 3 5.03 -11.03 -18.25
N PRO A 4 5.85 -9.98 -18.02
CA PRO A 4 5.73 -9.16 -16.82
C PRO A 4 4.34 -8.56 -16.72
N THR A 5 3.79 -8.46 -15.50
CA THR A 5 2.52 -7.75 -15.30
C THR A 5 2.70 -6.29 -15.71
N PRO A 6 1.87 -5.75 -16.63
CA PRO A 6 2.06 -4.40 -17.13
C PRO A 6 1.83 -3.38 -16.00
N VAL A 7 2.65 -2.34 -15.99
CA VAL A 7 2.42 -1.17 -15.14
C VAL A 7 1.24 -0.38 -15.72
N ARG A 8 0.15 -0.34 -14.98
CA ARG A 8 -1.08 0.37 -15.36
C ARG A 8 -1.10 1.71 -14.68
N CYS A 9 -1.19 2.81 -15.40
CA CYS A 9 -1.34 4.16 -14.84
C CYS A 9 -2.03 5.06 -15.86
N PRO A 10 -3.10 5.82 -15.51
CA PRO A 10 -3.72 6.78 -16.42
C PRO A 10 -2.73 7.71 -17.11
N ALA A 11 -1.69 8.17 -16.40
CA ALA A 11 -0.66 8.99 -17.03
C ALA A 11 0.07 8.19 -18.13
N ILE A 12 0.40 6.92 -17.92
CA ILE A 12 1.03 6.07 -18.96
C ILE A 12 0.06 5.79 -20.11
N GLU A 13 -1.20 5.48 -19.81
CA GLU A 13 -2.21 5.04 -20.78
C GLU A 13 -2.77 6.20 -21.62
N HIS A 14 -2.71 7.43 -21.12
CA HIS A 14 -3.17 8.63 -21.80
C HIS A 14 -2.04 9.67 -21.84
N PRO A 15 -1.01 9.47 -22.69
CA PRO A 15 0.17 10.32 -22.73
C PRO A 15 -0.14 11.76 -23.12
N ASP A 16 -1.17 11.95 -23.95
CA ASP A 16 -1.50 13.20 -24.63
C ASP A 16 -2.44 14.12 -23.82
N VAL A 17 -2.79 13.75 -22.58
CA VAL A 17 -3.60 14.63 -21.72
C VAL A 17 -2.81 15.91 -21.45
N PRO A 18 -3.35 17.09 -21.82
CA PRO A 18 -2.63 18.35 -21.64
C PRO A 18 -2.28 18.61 -20.18
N LEU A 19 -1.09 19.15 -19.97
CA LEU A 19 -0.68 19.64 -18.65
C LEU A 19 -1.43 20.93 -18.31
N ALA A 20 -1.65 21.15 -17.01
CA ALA A 20 -2.23 22.39 -16.54
C ALA A 20 -1.26 23.56 -16.74
N ASP A 21 -1.81 24.77 -16.93
CA ASP A 21 -1.02 25.99 -16.95
C ASP A 21 -0.37 26.19 -15.55
N PRO A 22 0.98 26.26 -15.47
CA PRO A 22 1.67 26.48 -14.22
C PRO A 22 1.25 27.76 -13.48
N ALA A 23 0.69 28.77 -14.16
CA ALA A 23 0.14 29.97 -13.52
C ALA A 23 -1.02 29.65 -12.55
N GLY A 24 -1.73 28.54 -12.77
CA GLY A 24 -2.76 28.06 -11.84
C GLY A 24 -2.23 27.71 -10.44
N LEU A 25 -0.90 27.60 -10.25
CA LEU A 25 -0.29 27.38 -8.94
C LEU A 25 -0.17 28.66 -8.10
N ASP A 26 -0.32 29.85 -8.67
CA ASP A 26 -0.04 31.11 -7.96
C ASP A 26 -0.82 31.29 -6.66
N PRO A 27 -2.13 30.99 -6.58
CA PRO A 27 -2.85 31.04 -5.31
C PRO A 27 -2.27 30.09 -4.25
N LEU A 28 -1.87 28.88 -4.65
CA LEU A 28 -1.28 27.90 -3.74
C LEU A 28 0.12 28.32 -3.28
N LEU A 29 0.94 28.86 -4.18
CA LEU A 29 2.28 29.37 -3.86
C LEU A 29 2.22 30.48 -2.82
N ALA A 30 1.30 31.45 -3.01
CA ALA A 30 1.06 32.51 -2.04
C ALA A 30 0.63 31.93 -0.70
N ARG A 31 -0.28 30.94 -0.71
CA ARG A 31 -0.80 30.34 0.52
C ARG A 31 0.23 29.51 1.28
N LEU A 32 1.11 28.78 0.58
CA LEU A 32 2.20 28.01 1.17
C LEU A 32 3.24 28.91 1.86
N ALA A 33 3.42 30.14 1.35
CA ALA A 33 4.33 31.13 1.93
C ALA A 33 3.73 31.85 3.15
N ASP A 34 2.40 31.92 3.25
CA ASP A 34 1.70 32.53 4.38
C ASP A 34 1.85 31.66 5.64
N PRO A 35 2.39 32.17 6.76
CA PRO A 35 2.54 31.40 7.99
C PRO A 35 1.22 31.12 8.73
N ALA A 36 0.10 31.74 8.34
CA ALA A 36 -1.19 31.55 9.00
C ALA A 36 -1.62 30.07 8.99
N PRO A 37 -2.08 29.51 10.12
CA PRO A 37 -2.39 28.09 10.23
C PRO A 37 -3.56 27.69 9.32
N VAL A 38 -3.46 26.51 8.70
CA VAL A 38 -4.57 25.90 7.95
C VAL A 38 -5.52 25.23 8.95
N THR A 39 -6.66 25.85 9.23
CA THR A 39 -7.64 25.29 10.21
C THR A 39 -8.83 24.60 9.55
N VAL A 40 -9.04 24.85 8.26
CA VAL A 40 -10.06 24.22 7.40
C VAL A 40 -9.44 23.81 6.07
N THR A 41 -10.12 22.99 5.29
CA THR A 41 -9.67 22.66 3.93
C THR A 41 -9.72 23.90 3.04
N GLU A 42 -8.61 24.23 2.39
CA GLU A 42 -8.47 25.38 1.51
C GLU A 42 -8.14 24.93 0.08
N SER A 43 -9.04 25.17 -0.87
CA SER A 43 -8.84 24.80 -2.27
C SER A 43 -8.35 25.99 -3.10
N CYS A 44 -7.26 25.77 -3.83
CA CYS A 44 -6.71 26.71 -4.80
C CYS A 44 -7.12 26.32 -6.23
N THR A 45 -6.74 27.13 -7.22
CA THR A 45 -6.95 26.80 -8.63
C THR A 45 -6.31 25.45 -8.99
N LEU A 46 -5.08 25.21 -8.52
CA LEU A 46 -4.44 23.90 -8.54
C LEU A 46 -4.07 23.51 -7.11
N GLY A 47 -4.59 22.37 -6.67
CA GLY A 47 -4.30 21.76 -5.37
C GLY A 47 -5.14 22.27 -4.20
N THR A 48 -5.03 21.53 -3.10
CA THR A 48 -5.78 21.75 -1.86
C THR A 48 -4.85 21.60 -0.65
N LEU A 49 -4.95 22.52 0.30
CA LEU A 49 -4.34 22.40 1.63
C LEU A 49 -5.35 21.88 2.64
N GLN A 50 -4.91 20.98 3.52
CA GLN A 50 -5.76 20.41 4.56
C GLN A 50 -5.20 20.69 5.96
N PRO A 51 -6.06 20.72 7.00
CA PRO A 51 -5.63 21.04 8.37
C PRO A 51 -4.61 20.06 8.98
N ASP A 52 -4.51 18.85 8.41
CA ASP A 52 -3.54 17.83 8.82
C ASP A 52 -2.21 17.93 8.05
N GLY A 53 -1.96 19.05 7.36
CA GLY A 53 -0.72 19.32 6.65
C GLY A 53 -0.57 18.62 5.30
N ARG A 54 -1.66 18.06 4.75
CA ARG A 54 -1.68 17.58 3.36
C ARG A 54 -1.68 18.74 2.37
N VAL A 55 -0.68 18.74 1.50
CA VAL A 55 -0.66 19.49 0.24
C VAL A 55 -1.08 18.50 -0.85
N ASP A 56 -2.38 18.47 -1.16
CA ASP A 56 -2.93 17.58 -2.16
C ASP A 56 -2.94 18.23 -3.53
N LEU A 57 -2.05 17.76 -4.39
CA LEU A 57 -1.88 18.12 -5.78
C LEU A 57 -2.13 16.91 -6.69
N CYS A 58 -2.90 15.90 -6.24
CA CYS A 58 -3.19 14.75 -7.09
C CYS A 58 -4.04 15.15 -8.30
N LYS A 59 -3.76 14.57 -9.46
CA LYS A 59 -4.55 14.73 -10.70
C LYS A 59 -4.67 16.17 -11.20
N GLN A 60 -3.64 16.99 -10.96
CA GLN A 60 -3.60 18.39 -11.37
C GLN A 60 -2.86 18.59 -12.71
N GLY A 61 -2.35 17.52 -13.33
CA GLY A 61 -1.64 17.60 -14.61
C GLY A 61 -0.40 18.48 -14.55
N LEU A 62 0.35 18.45 -13.45
CA LEU A 62 1.47 19.38 -13.23
C LEU A 62 2.64 19.21 -14.21
N GLY A 63 2.94 17.96 -14.58
CA GLY A 63 4.19 17.60 -15.24
C GLY A 63 5.43 17.97 -14.43
N ALA A 64 6.61 17.76 -15.02
CA ALA A 64 7.88 18.11 -14.39
C ALA A 64 8.00 19.61 -14.07
N ALA A 65 7.51 20.49 -14.97
CA ALA A 65 7.61 21.94 -14.81
C ALA A 65 6.73 22.47 -13.66
N GLY A 66 5.48 22.00 -13.55
CA GLY A 66 4.60 22.38 -12.45
C GLY A 66 5.13 21.90 -11.10
N ALA A 67 5.69 20.67 -11.05
CA ALA A 67 6.37 20.18 -9.85
C ALA A 67 7.57 21.05 -9.46
N ALA A 68 8.46 21.35 -10.40
CA ALA A 68 9.62 22.21 -10.15
C ALA A 68 9.25 23.61 -9.64
N ARG A 69 8.08 24.14 -10.06
CA ARG A 69 7.55 25.42 -9.59
C ARG A 69 7.04 25.37 -8.14
N VAL A 70 6.27 24.34 -7.77
CA VAL A 70 5.60 24.27 -6.47
C VAL A 70 6.48 23.73 -5.34
N LEU A 71 7.37 22.80 -5.66
CA LEU A 71 8.15 22.07 -4.66
C LEU A 71 9.03 22.96 -3.75
N PRO A 72 9.72 24.00 -4.26
CA PRO A 72 10.51 24.87 -3.39
C PRO A 72 9.65 25.63 -2.37
N ALA A 73 8.45 26.05 -2.75
CA ALA A 73 7.53 26.72 -1.83
C ALA A 73 6.95 25.74 -0.80
N ALA A 74 6.55 24.54 -1.25
CA ALA A 74 6.05 23.49 -0.36
C ALA A 74 7.09 23.07 0.68
N ALA A 75 8.36 22.87 0.28
CA ALA A 75 9.42 22.43 1.19
C ALA A 75 9.71 23.42 2.33
N ARG A 76 9.55 24.71 2.06
CA ARG A 76 9.73 25.79 3.05
C ARG A 76 8.45 26.13 3.82
N SER A 77 7.31 25.56 3.44
CA SER A 77 6.04 25.90 4.05
C SER A 77 5.93 25.28 5.44
N PRO A 78 5.46 26.02 6.46
CA PRO A 78 5.23 25.46 7.79
C PRO A 78 4.04 24.50 7.83
N HIS A 79 3.24 24.43 6.76
CA HIS A 79 2.03 23.60 6.70
C HIS A 79 2.28 22.22 6.09
N ALA A 80 3.35 22.06 5.30
CA ALA A 80 3.45 20.93 4.39
C ALA A 80 4.14 19.72 5.03
N VAL A 81 3.31 18.76 5.48
CA VAL A 81 3.75 17.51 6.13
C VAL A 81 3.58 16.32 5.18
N HIS A 82 2.52 16.34 4.36
CA HIS A 82 2.20 15.24 3.46
C HIS A 82 2.04 15.78 2.04
N LEU A 83 2.99 15.42 1.18
CA LEU A 83 3.02 15.90 -0.20
C LEU A 83 2.40 14.87 -1.14
N LEU A 84 1.24 15.21 -1.71
CA LEU A 84 0.44 14.32 -2.55
C LEU A 84 0.50 14.78 -4.00
N LEU A 85 1.32 14.12 -4.82
CA LEU A 85 1.56 14.46 -6.23
C LEU A 85 1.12 13.34 -7.18
N GLY A 86 0.14 12.51 -6.80
CA GLY A 86 -0.25 11.36 -7.60
C GLY A 86 -0.93 11.73 -8.93
N THR A 87 -0.66 10.99 -10.01
CA THR A 87 -1.30 11.18 -11.32
C THR A 87 -1.06 12.57 -11.93
N ASN A 88 0.21 12.97 -12.05
CA ASN A 88 0.62 14.27 -12.59
C ASN A 88 1.62 14.20 -13.76
N ALA A 89 1.96 13.00 -14.25
CA ALA A 89 2.95 12.82 -15.32
C ALA A 89 4.29 13.53 -15.02
N LEU A 90 4.79 13.40 -13.78
CA LEU A 90 6.03 14.06 -13.36
C LEU A 90 7.26 13.57 -14.12
N GLU A 91 7.27 12.30 -14.51
CA GLU A 91 8.39 11.61 -15.14
C GLU A 91 9.65 11.66 -14.26
N ASP A 92 10.79 11.21 -14.79
CA ASP A 92 12.05 11.19 -14.04
C ASP A 92 12.53 12.61 -13.68
N ALA A 93 12.26 13.60 -14.54
CA ALA A 93 12.63 14.99 -14.30
C ALA A 93 11.88 15.58 -13.08
N GLY A 94 10.58 15.30 -12.95
CA GLY A 94 9.81 15.73 -11.78
C GLY A 94 10.19 14.98 -10.51
N ALA A 95 10.57 13.70 -10.60
CA ALA A 95 11.16 12.98 -9.45
C ALA A 95 12.49 13.63 -9.01
N GLY A 96 13.33 14.06 -9.96
CA GLY A 96 14.53 14.85 -9.68
C GLY A 96 14.23 16.19 -9.02
N ALA A 97 13.15 16.88 -9.42
CA ALA A 97 12.71 18.11 -8.76
C ALA A 97 12.27 17.86 -7.31
N VAL A 98 11.57 16.75 -7.03
CA VAL A 98 11.23 16.33 -5.66
C VAL A 98 12.51 16.14 -4.85
N ALA A 99 13.48 15.38 -5.36
CA ALA A 99 14.75 15.14 -4.70
C ALA A 99 15.51 16.46 -4.41
N ALA A 100 15.54 17.39 -5.36
CA ALA A 100 16.17 18.69 -5.18
C ALA A 100 15.51 19.50 -4.06
N ALA A 101 14.18 19.48 -3.96
CA ALA A 101 13.44 20.21 -2.94
C ALA A 101 13.68 19.70 -1.52
N LEU A 102 14.02 18.42 -1.34
CA LEU A 102 14.37 17.87 -0.03
C LEU A 102 15.74 18.35 0.49
N ALA A 103 16.63 18.85 -0.38
CA ALA A 103 18.00 19.19 0.01
C ALA A 103 18.11 20.40 0.95
N GLY A 104 17.13 21.31 0.93
CA GLY A 104 17.15 22.56 1.70
C GLY A 104 16.55 22.48 3.11
N GLY A 105 16.27 21.27 3.60
CA GLY A 105 15.43 21.04 4.79
C GLY A 105 13.94 21.13 4.46
N HIS A 106 13.14 20.24 5.03
CA HIS A 106 11.70 20.14 4.78
C HIS A 106 10.94 19.52 5.97
N GLY A 107 9.63 19.73 5.99
CA GLY A 107 8.70 19.10 6.95
C GLY A 107 8.03 17.82 6.45
N PHE A 108 8.32 17.36 5.22
CA PHE A 108 7.61 16.22 4.63
C PHE A 108 7.88 14.90 5.35
N GLU A 109 6.83 14.30 5.91
CA GLU A 109 6.83 12.94 6.44
C GLU A 109 6.32 11.92 5.40
N THR A 110 5.48 12.36 4.46
CA THR A 110 4.89 11.50 3.42
C THR A 110 5.13 12.07 2.03
N LEU A 111 5.67 11.24 1.14
CA LEU A 111 5.79 11.51 -0.29
C LEU A 111 4.89 10.55 -1.07
N TYR A 112 3.78 11.06 -1.61
CA TYR A 112 2.87 10.29 -2.43
C TYR A 112 3.03 10.61 -3.91
N LEU A 113 3.77 9.76 -4.63
CA LEU A 113 4.21 9.96 -6.01
C LEU A 113 3.61 8.93 -6.98
N GLY A 114 2.48 8.32 -6.62
CA GLY A 114 1.88 7.25 -7.41
C GLY A 114 1.42 7.69 -8.80
N CYS A 115 1.59 6.83 -9.81
CA CYS A 115 1.12 7.05 -11.18
C CYS A 115 1.67 8.33 -11.85
N ASN A 116 3.00 8.46 -11.91
CA ASN A 116 3.68 9.63 -12.44
C ASN A 116 4.64 9.34 -13.60
N ARG A 117 4.65 8.11 -14.12
CA ARG A 117 5.64 7.63 -15.12
C ARG A 117 7.10 7.72 -14.62
N ILE A 118 7.32 7.59 -13.31
CA ILE A 118 8.66 7.59 -12.73
C ILE A 118 9.33 6.26 -13.06
N GLY A 119 10.42 6.31 -13.82
CA GLY A 119 11.23 5.16 -14.19
C GLY A 119 12.26 4.81 -13.12
N GLY A 120 13.14 3.87 -13.45
CA GLY A 120 14.27 3.49 -12.60
C GLY A 120 15.20 4.67 -12.29
N SER A 121 15.42 5.59 -13.23
CA SER A 121 16.30 6.75 -13.05
C SER A 121 15.71 7.77 -12.07
N GLY A 122 14.42 8.09 -12.17
CA GLY A 122 13.75 8.97 -11.21
C GLY A 122 13.66 8.35 -9.83
N ALA A 123 13.43 7.04 -9.74
CA ALA A 123 13.48 6.31 -8.47
C ALA A 123 14.88 6.34 -7.84
N ALA A 124 15.94 6.22 -8.65
CA ALA A 124 17.32 6.34 -8.17
C ALA A 124 17.63 7.76 -7.63
N ALA A 125 17.22 8.81 -8.35
CA ALA A 125 17.40 10.19 -7.88
C ALA A 125 16.70 10.46 -6.53
N LEU A 126 15.49 9.91 -6.35
CA LEU A 126 14.78 9.96 -5.06
C LEU A 126 15.53 9.17 -3.99
N ALA A 127 15.99 7.96 -4.32
CA ALA A 127 16.71 7.10 -3.39
C ALA A 127 18.02 7.74 -2.90
N ASP A 128 18.82 8.30 -3.80
CA ASP A 128 20.08 8.96 -3.46
C ASP A 128 19.86 10.11 -2.47
N ARG A 129 18.80 10.91 -2.66
CA ARG A 129 18.47 11.98 -1.74
C ARG A 129 17.98 11.45 -0.38
N LEU A 130 17.11 10.45 -0.40
CA LEU A 130 16.48 9.92 0.81
C LEU A 130 17.45 9.09 1.67
N ALA A 131 18.59 8.63 1.15
CA ALA A 131 19.57 7.85 1.92
C ALA A 131 20.01 8.55 3.22
N GLY A 132 20.20 9.86 3.18
CA GLY A 132 20.54 10.69 4.34
C GLY A 132 19.36 11.41 4.99
N ASP A 133 18.12 11.13 4.58
CA ASP A 133 16.95 11.84 5.08
C ASP A 133 16.38 11.21 6.38
N GLY A 134 16.14 12.06 7.38
CA GLY A 134 15.61 11.66 8.69
C GLY A 134 14.11 11.91 8.89
N THR A 135 13.46 12.58 7.93
CA THR A 135 12.12 13.14 8.11
C THR A 135 11.07 12.28 7.41
N VAL A 136 11.27 11.89 6.16
CA VAL A 136 10.33 11.08 5.39
C VAL A 136 10.17 9.69 6.02
N ARG A 137 8.93 9.37 6.39
CA ARG A 137 8.54 8.07 6.96
C ARG A 137 7.78 7.20 5.97
N ALA A 138 7.15 7.80 4.96
CA ALA A 138 6.36 7.07 3.98
C ALA A 138 6.66 7.49 2.53
N LEU A 139 7.10 6.53 1.72
CA LEU A 139 7.36 6.70 0.30
C LEU A 139 6.40 5.84 -0.52
N TRP A 140 5.61 6.48 -1.39
CA TRP A 140 4.64 5.80 -2.22
C TRP A 140 4.93 5.97 -3.71
N LEU A 141 5.34 4.89 -4.36
CA LEU A 141 5.73 4.86 -5.77
C LEU A 141 4.77 4.04 -6.65
N LYS A 142 3.60 3.64 -6.13
CA LYS A 142 2.67 2.77 -6.85
C LYS A 142 2.41 3.19 -8.29
N ARG A 143 2.27 2.22 -9.19
CA ARG A 143 1.90 2.43 -10.60
C ARG A 143 2.90 3.30 -11.38
N ASN A 144 4.18 3.19 -11.04
CA ASN A 144 5.29 3.80 -11.78
C ASN A 144 6.20 2.70 -12.32
N PRO A 145 6.79 2.83 -13.53
CA PRO A 145 7.68 1.84 -14.12
C PRO A 145 9.09 1.83 -13.48
N VAL A 146 9.14 1.69 -12.15
CA VAL A 146 10.39 1.68 -11.35
C VAL A 146 11.28 0.49 -11.74
N GLY A 147 10.67 -0.68 -11.93
CA GLY A 147 11.35 -1.93 -12.28
C GLY A 147 12.39 -2.39 -11.25
N ASP A 148 13.09 -3.48 -11.56
CA ASP A 148 14.11 -4.05 -10.65
C ASP A 148 15.31 -3.12 -10.45
N ALA A 149 15.66 -2.30 -11.45
CA ALA A 149 16.76 -1.33 -11.33
C ALA A 149 16.43 -0.25 -10.30
N GLY A 150 15.23 0.36 -10.37
CA GLY A 150 14.78 1.31 -9.38
C GLY A 150 14.57 0.67 -8.00
N ALA A 151 14.07 -0.57 -7.95
CA ALA A 151 13.95 -1.32 -6.68
C ALA A 151 15.31 -1.56 -6.01
N ARG A 152 16.37 -1.83 -6.78
CA ARG A 152 17.75 -1.92 -6.27
C ARG A 152 18.25 -0.59 -5.71
N ALA A 153 17.93 0.53 -6.37
CA ALA A 153 18.29 1.85 -5.84
C ALA A 153 17.56 2.15 -4.53
N VAL A 154 16.25 1.85 -4.46
CA VAL A 154 15.46 1.95 -3.22
C VAL A 154 16.05 1.05 -2.13
N ALA A 155 16.40 -0.20 -2.45
CA ALA A 155 17.06 -1.10 -1.50
C ALA A 155 18.38 -0.52 -0.98
N ALA A 156 19.24 0.00 -1.86
CA ALA A 156 20.50 0.62 -1.46
C ALA A 156 20.29 1.80 -0.51
N MET A 157 19.33 2.69 -0.81
CA MET A 157 18.94 3.80 0.07
C MET A 157 18.49 3.33 1.45
N LEU A 158 17.73 2.23 1.51
CA LEU A 158 17.21 1.67 2.76
C LEU A 158 18.29 1.03 3.64
N ARG A 159 19.53 0.90 3.17
CA ARG A 159 20.66 0.48 4.01
C ARG A 159 21.02 1.56 5.04
N ASP A 160 20.99 2.82 4.61
CA ASP A 160 21.45 3.95 5.42
C ASP A 160 20.27 4.74 6.01
N ASN A 161 19.18 4.89 5.26
CA ASN A 161 17.99 5.55 5.76
C ASN A 161 17.33 4.70 6.83
N THR A 162 17.14 5.19 8.06
CA THR A 162 16.39 4.48 9.12
C THR A 162 15.02 5.10 9.40
N ALA A 163 14.64 6.16 8.69
CA ALA A 163 13.41 6.90 8.93
C ALA A 163 12.19 6.22 8.27
N ILE A 164 12.34 5.72 7.05
CA ILE A 164 11.22 5.14 6.28
C ILE A 164 10.69 3.88 6.98
N ARG A 165 9.38 3.90 7.26
CA ARG A 165 8.60 2.78 7.81
C ARG A 165 7.57 2.23 6.83
N THR A 166 7.27 2.99 5.78
CA THR A 166 6.25 2.65 4.78
C THR A 166 6.82 2.75 3.39
N LEU A 167 6.72 1.66 2.65
CA LEU A 167 7.15 1.61 1.26
C LEU A 167 6.04 0.98 0.41
N ASP A 168 5.58 1.72 -0.59
CA ASP A 168 4.67 1.20 -1.61
C ASP A 168 5.37 1.09 -2.96
N LEU A 169 5.45 -0.15 -3.46
CA LEU A 169 5.92 -0.56 -4.78
C LEU A 169 4.84 -1.35 -5.55
N VAL A 170 3.56 -1.05 -5.31
CA VAL A 170 2.42 -1.69 -5.97
C VAL A 170 2.46 -1.43 -7.47
N ASN A 171 2.40 -2.50 -8.28
CA ASN A 171 2.38 -2.44 -9.73
C ASN A 171 3.49 -1.55 -10.29
N THR A 172 4.73 -1.86 -9.92
CA THR A 172 5.93 -1.11 -10.33
C THR A 172 6.84 -1.87 -11.29
N GLY A 173 6.43 -3.07 -11.70
CA GLY A 173 7.26 -3.96 -12.53
C GLY A 173 8.35 -4.67 -11.71
N LEU A 174 8.18 -4.76 -10.39
CA LEU A 174 9.06 -5.51 -9.49
C LEU A 174 8.96 -7.00 -9.78
N THR A 175 10.09 -7.67 -9.99
CA THR A 175 10.17 -9.12 -10.16
C THR A 175 10.78 -9.79 -8.92
N ALA A 176 10.98 -11.11 -8.99
CA ALA A 176 11.73 -11.85 -7.97
C ALA A 176 13.14 -11.27 -7.73
N ALA A 177 13.80 -10.73 -8.76
CA ALA A 177 15.14 -10.17 -8.65
C ALA A 177 15.15 -8.86 -7.85
N GLY A 178 14.20 -7.96 -8.10
CA GLY A 178 14.05 -6.74 -7.30
C GLY A 178 13.59 -7.05 -5.87
N LEU A 179 12.68 -8.02 -5.70
CA LEU A 179 12.24 -8.46 -4.38
C LEU A 179 13.38 -9.04 -3.54
N ARG A 180 14.26 -9.86 -4.15
CA ARG A 180 15.48 -10.37 -3.51
C ARG A 180 16.38 -9.21 -3.06
N ALA A 181 16.64 -8.25 -3.94
CA ALA A 181 17.48 -7.10 -3.60
C ALA A 181 16.93 -6.28 -2.42
N LEU A 182 15.60 -6.13 -2.32
CA LEU A 182 14.96 -5.51 -1.16
C LEU A 182 15.18 -6.34 0.11
N LEU A 183 14.92 -7.65 0.05
CA LEU A 183 15.09 -8.54 1.20
C LEU A 183 16.53 -8.52 1.73
N ASP A 184 17.52 -8.60 0.84
CA ASP A 184 18.95 -8.67 1.20
C ASP A 184 19.41 -7.45 2.01
N VAL A 185 18.73 -6.30 1.87
CA VAL A 185 19.01 -5.11 2.69
C VAL A 185 18.09 -5.05 3.91
N LEU A 186 16.80 -5.36 3.74
CA LEU A 186 15.82 -5.21 4.80
C LEU A 186 16.02 -6.20 5.96
N ALA A 187 16.59 -7.38 5.70
CA ALA A 187 16.86 -8.40 6.73
C ALA A 187 17.89 -7.92 7.77
N ASP A 188 18.87 -7.11 7.36
CA ASP A 188 19.94 -6.62 8.24
C ASP A 188 19.68 -5.20 8.78
N ARG A 189 18.54 -4.61 8.39
CA ARG A 189 18.21 -3.23 8.75
C ARG A 189 17.88 -3.14 10.25
N PRO A 190 18.51 -2.25 11.03
CA PRO A 190 18.28 -2.15 12.48
C PRO A 190 16.86 -1.69 12.82
N VAL A 191 16.23 -1.02 11.88
CA VAL A 191 14.98 -0.30 12.05
C VAL A 191 14.04 -0.74 10.93
N PRO A 192 13.09 -1.66 11.17
CA PRO A 192 12.37 -2.33 10.08
C PRO A 192 11.47 -1.37 9.29
N VAL A 193 11.33 -1.65 8.00
CA VAL A 193 10.19 -1.16 7.21
C VAL A 193 8.97 -1.97 7.65
N GLU A 194 8.04 -1.32 8.33
CA GLU A 194 6.94 -2.02 8.98
C GLU A 194 5.79 -2.31 8.01
N ARG A 195 5.60 -1.46 6.99
CA ARG A 195 4.46 -1.51 6.06
C ARG A 195 4.94 -1.54 4.62
N LEU A 196 4.73 -2.67 3.95
CA LEU A 196 5.24 -2.94 2.62
C LEU A 196 4.12 -3.35 1.66
N PHE A 197 3.94 -2.58 0.59
CA PHE A 197 2.92 -2.81 -0.42
C PHE A 197 3.55 -3.28 -1.73
N LEU A 198 3.25 -4.50 -2.14
CA LEU A 198 3.85 -5.20 -3.29
C LEU A 198 2.80 -5.79 -4.25
N GLY A 199 1.54 -5.36 -4.12
CA GLY A 199 0.44 -5.85 -4.96
C GLY A 199 0.64 -5.57 -6.45
N GLY A 200 0.02 -6.37 -7.32
CA GLY A 200 -0.03 -6.06 -8.76
C GLY A 200 1.30 -6.15 -9.52
N ASN A 201 2.28 -6.88 -8.98
CA ASN A 201 3.60 -7.07 -9.59
C ASN A 201 3.74 -8.43 -10.30
N GLY A 202 2.72 -9.29 -10.20
CA GLY A 202 2.73 -10.60 -10.84
C GLY A 202 3.48 -11.67 -10.04
N LEU A 203 3.81 -11.41 -8.78
CA LEU A 203 4.57 -12.31 -7.90
C LEU A 203 3.86 -13.66 -7.76
N GLY A 204 4.58 -14.76 -8.02
CA GLY A 204 4.06 -16.12 -7.98
C GLY A 204 4.49 -16.90 -6.74
N ALA A 205 4.06 -18.16 -6.66
CA ALA A 205 4.47 -19.10 -5.60
C ALA A 205 6.00 -19.26 -5.50
N ASP A 206 6.72 -19.09 -6.61
CA ASP A 206 8.19 -19.09 -6.69
C ASP A 206 8.86 -17.96 -5.89
N THR A 207 8.12 -16.90 -5.57
CA THR A 207 8.59 -15.80 -4.71
C THR A 207 8.15 -15.91 -3.26
N ALA A 208 7.40 -16.96 -2.89
CA ALA A 208 6.77 -17.05 -1.58
C ALA A 208 7.79 -17.10 -0.43
N ASP A 209 8.93 -17.77 -0.63
CA ASP A 209 10.00 -17.84 0.38
C ASP A 209 10.64 -16.47 0.63
N LEU A 210 10.78 -15.64 -0.41
CA LEU A 210 11.22 -14.25 -0.27
C LEU A 210 10.24 -13.42 0.56
N LEU A 211 8.95 -13.56 0.27
CA LEU A 211 7.90 -12.85 0.96
C LEU A 211 7.78 -13.30 2.42
N ALA A 212 7.96 -14.59 2.70
CA ALA A 212 8.02 -15.13 4.06
C ALA A 212 9.25 -14.61 4.83
N ALA A 213 10.41 -14.52 4.18
CA ALA A 213 11.62 -13.95 4.78
C ALA A 213 11.48 -12.46 5.12
N LEU A 214 10.73 -11.68 4.33
CA LEU A 214 10.42 -10.29 4.69
C LEU A 214 9.68 -10.18 6.03
N VAL A 215 8.84 -11.16 6.34
CA VAL A 215 8.10 -11.22 7.61
C VAL A 215 9.02 -11.68 8.75
N ARG A 216 9.70 -12.81 8.57
CA ARG A 216 10.50 -13.44 9.63
C ARG A 216 11.79 -12.69 9.95
N ASP A 217 12.49 -12.26 8.91
CA ASP A 217 13.88 -11.82 9.00
C ASP A 217 13.98 -10.29 8.95
N ALA A 218 13.17 -9.63 8.10
CA ALA A 218 13.17 -8.18 7.97
C ALA A 218 12.18 -7.44 8.88
N GLY A 219 11.36 -8.16 9.65
CA GLY A 219 10.44 -7.58 10.63
C GLY A 219 9.26 -6.80 10.05
N VAL A 220 8.88 -7.05 8.79
CA VAL A 220 7.68 -6.46 8.17
C VAL A 220 6.43 -6.92 8.92
N ARG A 221 5.60 -5.97 9.36
CA ARG A 221 4.37 -6.23 10.14
C ARG A 221 3.08 -6.03 9.37
N GLU A 222 3.12 -5.33 8.25
CA GLU A 222 2.00 -5.24 7.31
C GLU A 222 2.50 -5.49 5.90
N LEU A 223 2.10 -6.63 5.33
CA LEU A 223 2.50 -7.05 4.00
C LEU A 223 1.27 -7.15 3.10
N TYR A 224 1.20 -6.25 2.12
CA TYR A 224 0.08 -6.12 1.20
C TYR A 224 0.47 -6.61 -0.19
N LEU A 225 -0.06 -7.76 -0.58
CA LEU A 225 0.20 -8.49 -1.82
C LEU A 225 -1.04 -8.66 -2.72
N PRO A 226 -2.04 -7.75 -2.76
CA PRO A 226 -3.21 -8.00 -3.57
C PRO A 226 -2.90 -8.03 -5.07
N ALA A 227 -3.70 -8.76 -5.84
CA ALA A 227 -3.56 -8.87 -7.31
C ALA A 227 -2.19 -9.43 -7.76
N ASN A 228 -1.73 -10.51 -7.11
CA ASN A 228 -0.55 -11.29 -7.51
C ASN A 228 -0.99 -12.73 -7.86
N HIS A 229 -0.08 -13.71 -7.93
CA HIS A 229 -0.34 -15.08 -8.39
C HIS A 229 0.18 -16.15 -7.41
N LEU A 230 0.06 -15.89 -6.10
CA LEU A 230 0.66 -16.74 -5.06
C LEU A 230 0.03 -18.15 -5.01
N GLY A 231 -1.27 -18.26 -5.27
CA GLY A 231 -2.02 -19.51 -5.13
C GLY A 231 -2.00 -20.09 -3.71
N ASP A 232 -2.46 -21.33 -3.59
CA ASP A 232 -2.47 -22.05 -2.30
C ASP A 232 -1.07 -22.30 -1.75
N THR A 233 -0.11 -22.63 -2.63
CA THR A 233 1.30 -22.86 -2.24
C THR A 233 1.92 -21.62 -1.61
N GLY A 234 1.79 -20.46 -2.27
CA GLY A 234 2.36 -19.22 -1.73
C GLY A 234 1.65 -18.78 -0.44
N ALA A 235 0.33 -18.97 -0.34
CA ALA A 235 -0.41 -18.71 0.89
C ALA A 235 0.06 -19.59 2.06
N ALA A 236 0.36 -20.87 1.81
CA ALA A 236 0.85 -21.79 2.83
C ALA A 236 2.26 -21.41 3.32
N VAL A 237 3.16 -21.00 2.42
CA VAL A 237 4.50 -20.52 2.79
C VAL A 237 4.42 -19.25 3.64
N LEU A 238 3.57 -18.29 3.26
CA LEU A 238 3.33 -17.08 4.06
C LEU A 238 2.70 -17.38 5.42
N ALA A 239 1.78 -18.33 5.48
CA ALA A 239 1.20 -18.79 6.75
C ALA A 239 2.29 -19.30 7.71
N GLY A 240 3.26 -20.06 7.21
CA GLY A 240 4.41 -20.54 7.99
C GLY A 240 5.37 -19.45 8.46
N ALA A 241 5.25 -18.21 7.97
CA ALA A 241 6.04 -17.07 8.43
C ALA A 241 5.38 -16.29 9.58
N ALA A 242 4.10 -16.55 9.88
CA ALA A 242 3.38 -15.84 10.93
C ALA A 242 3.90 -16.25 12.32
N ASP A 243 4.25 -15.26 13.14
CA ASP A 243 4.78 -15.43 14.50
C ASP A 243 3.74 -14.93 15.53
N PRO A 244 3.21 -15.79 16.43
CA PRO A 244 2.30 -15.36 17.49
C PRO A 244 2.87 -14.28 18.42
N ALA A 245 4.20 -14.21 18.58
CA ALA A 245 4.85 -13.16 19.36
C ALA A 245 4.85 -11.81 18.64
N ARG A 246 4.69 -11.82 17.30
CA ARG A 246 4.71 -10.64 16.42
C ARG A 246 3.65 -10.76 15.33
N PRO A 247 2.34 -10.62 15.67
CA PRO A 247 1.27 -10.81 14.71
C PRO A 247 1.38 -9.90 13.48
N ILE A 248 1.13 -10.47 12.30
CA ILE A 248 1.21 -9.79 11.01
C ILE A 248 -0.16 -9.40 10.45
N ARG A 249 -0.20 -8.33 9.67
CA ARG A 249 -1.34 -7.92 8.85
C ARG A 249 -1.06 -8.31 7.38
N LEU A 250 -1.88 -9.20 6.83
CA LEU A 250 -1.69 -9.78 5.50
C LEU A 250 -2.82 -9.38 4.55
N GLY A 251 -2.45 -8.69 3.46
CA GLY A 251 -3.34 -8.41 2.34
C GLY A 251 -3.08 -9.37 1.18
N LEU A 252 -3.95 -10.33 0.94
CA LEU A 252 -3.79 -11.42 -0.03
C LEU A 252 -4.92 -11.47 -1.07
N GLY A 253 -5.69 -10.40 -1.22
CA GLY A 253 -6.81 -10.34 -2.15
C GLY A 253 -6.43 -10.60 -3.61
N GLY A 254 -7.18 -11.43 -4.34
CA GLY A 254 -6.92 -11.71 -5.76
C GLY A 254 -5.55 -12.34 -6.04
N ASN A 255 -5.29 -13.51 -5.44
CA ASN A 255 -4.05 -14.28 -5.58
C ASN A 255 -4.26 -15.70 -6.10
N GLY A 256 -5.49 -16.09 -6.47
CA GLY A 256 -5.81 -17.46 -6.82
C GLY A 256 -5.81 -18.41 -5.62
N ILE A 257 -6.04 -17.90 -4.41
CA ILE A 257 -6.08 -18.71 -3.19
C ILE A 257 -7.42 -19.44 -3.10
N GLY A 258 -7.37 -20.75 -3.05
CA GLY A 258 -8.47 -21.68 -2.87
C GLY A 258 -8.64 -22.15 -1.43
N PRO A 259 -9.41 -23.23 -1.21
CA PRO A 259 -9.66 -23.77 0.12
C PRO A 259 -8.41 -24.24 0.86
N ALA A 260 -7.43 -24.82 0.15
CA ALA A 260 -6.21 -25.35 0.79
C ALA A 260 -5.31 -24.23 1.34
N GLY A 261 -5.14 -23.13 0.59
CA GLY A 261 -4.41 -21.97 1.08
C GLY A 261 -5.13 -21.27 2.23
N ALA A 262 -6.47 -21.18 2.18
CA ALA A 262 -7.27 -20.68 3.29
C ALA A 262 -7.14 -21.54 4.55
N GLN A 263 -7.05 -22.87 4.40
CA GLN A 263 -6.81 -23.79 5.50
C GLN A 263 -5.42 -23.60 6.11
N ALA A 264 -4.38 -23.40 5.29
CA ALA A 264 -3.03 -23.11 5.78
C ALA A 264 -2.99 -21.78 6.58
N LEU A 265 -3.62 -20.72 6.05
CA LEU A 265 -3.76 -19.44 6.74
C LEU A 265 -4.54 -19.57 8.06
N ALA A 266 -5.60 -20.38 8.09
CA ALA A 266 -6.33 -20.68 9.32
C ALA A 266 -5.45 -21.38 10.37
N GLY A 267 -4.58 -22.32 9.94
CA GLY A 267 -3.61 -22.97 10.83
C GLY A 267 -2.60 -21.99 11.46
N ALA A 268 -2.35 -20.86 10.82
CA ALA A 268 -1.44 -19.81 11.28
C ALA A 268 -2.14 -18.61 11.93
N LEU A 269 -3.46 -18.67 12.16
CA LEU A 269 -4.24 -17.50 12.59
C LEU A 269 -3.80 -16.93 13.95
N GLY A 270 -3.12 -17.73 14.77
CA GLY A 270 -2.49 -17.29 16.02
C GLY A 270 -1.40 -16.22 15.86
N GLY A 271 -0.82 -16.09 14.66
CA GLY A 271 0.16 -15.06 14.31
C GLY A 271 -0.36 -14.00 13.32
N ILE A 272 -1.67 -13.93 13.08
CA ILE A 272 -2.25 -13.01 12.09
C ILE A 272 -3.27 -12.07 12.75
N GLU A 273 -3.00 -10.76 12.73
CA GLU A 273 -3.88 -9.71 13.27
C GLU A 273 -4.93 -9.25 12.25
N ALA A 274 -4.59 -9.23 10.97
CA ALA A 274 -5.52 -8.89 9.90
C ALA A 274 -5.29 -9.77 8.68
N LEU A 275 -6.38 -10.26 8.08
CA LEU A 275 -6.35 -11.09 6.89
C LEU A 275 -7.35 -10.58 5.87
N ASP A 276 -6.86 -10.13 4.73
CA ASP A 276 -7.68 -9.74 3.59
C ASP A 276 -7.52 -10.73 2.44
N LEU A 277 -8.58 -11.50 2.17
CA LEU A 277 -8.67 -12.42 1.05
C LEU A 277 -9.64 -11.92 -0.02
N GLY A 278 -10.21 -10.74 0.15
CA GLY A 278 -11.27 -10.21 -0.70
C GLY A 278 -10.77 -9.78 -2.08
N ARG A 279 -11.70 -9.44 -2.97
CA ARG A 279 -11.36 -8.97 -4.31
C ARG A 279 -10.84 -7.53 -4.29
N PRO A 280 -9.59 -7.27 -4.72
CA PRO A 280 -9.09 -5.90 -4.84
C PRO A 280 -9.65 -5.21 -6.10
N PRO A 281 -9.74 -3.87 -6.12
CA PRO A 281 -10.21 -3.13 -7.30
C PRO A 281 -9.37 -3.40 -8.56
N SER A 282 -8.07 -3.66 -8.40
CA SER A 282 -7.10 -3.88 -9.47
C SER A 282 -7.16 -5.27 -10.11
N GLU A 283 -7.93 -6.21 -9.55
CA GLU A 283 -7.94 -7.62 -9.99
C GLU A 283 -8.20 -7.75 -11.50
N ARG A 284 -9.26 -7.09 -12.00
CA ARG A 284 -9.64 -7.19 -13.43
C ARG A 284 -8.63 -6.51 -14.34
N SER A 285 -8.16 -5.30 -13.98
CA SER A 285 -7.26 -4.53 -14.85
C SER A 285 -5.85 -5.11 -14.94
N LEU A 286 -5.44 -5.88 -13.93
CA LEU A 286 -4.16 -6.59 -13.90
C LEU A 286 -4.27 -8.06 -14.29
N GLY A 287 -5.47 -8.57 -14.58
CA GLY A 287 -5.69 -9.98 -14.91
C GLY A 287 -5.35 -10.93 -13.75
N ALA A 288 -5.42 -10.45 -12.50
CA ALA A 288 -5.07 -11.26 -11.34
C ALA A 288 -6.16 -12.33 -11.07
N PRO A 289 -5.78 -13.55 -10.68
CA PRO A 289 -6.72 -14.62 -10.40
C PRO A 289 -7.54 -14.32 -9.12
N PRO A 290 -8.88 -14.51 -9.14
CA PRO A 290 -9.69 -14.30 -7.95
C PRO A 290 -9.37 -15.33 -6.88
N ASN A 291 -9.53 -14.95 -5.61
CA ASN A 291 -9.54 -15.93 -4.52
C ASN A 291 -10.89 -16.66 -4.51
N ALA A 292 -10.86 -17.97 -4.32
CA ALA A 292 -12.02 -18.85 -4.32
C ALA A 292 -12.00 -19.81 -3.11
N THR A 293 -11.81 -19.27 -1.91
CA THR A 293 -11.69 -20.04 -0.67
C THR A 293 -12.97 -20.78 -0.29
N GLY A 294 -14.12 -20.25 -0.71
CA GLY A 294 -15.45 -20.85 -0.52
C GLY A 294 -15.85 -21.05 0.94
N ASP A 295 -16.91 -21.85 1.13
CA ASP A 295 -17.43 -22.22 2.45
C ASP A 295 -16.44 -23.08 3.25
N ALA A 296 -15.61 -23.89 2.57
CA ALA A 296 -14.58 -24.71 3.20
C ALA A 296 -13.48 -23.87 3.87
N GLY A 297 -12.95 -22.86 3.16
CA GLY A 297 -12.01 -21.91 3.75
C GLY A 297 -12.63 -21.11 4.90
N ALA A 298 -13.90 -20.71 4.78
CA ALA A 298 -14.60 -20.05 5.87
C ALA A 298 -14.79 -20.95 7.10
N ALA A 299 -15.03 -22.25 6.92
CA ALA A 299 -15.11 -23.21 8.01
C ALA A 299 -13.76 -23.40 8.72
N ALA A 300 -12.66 -23.49 7.98
CA ALA A 300 -11.32 -23.57 8.54
C ALA A 300 -10.99 -22.31 9.38
N LEU A 301 -11.25 -21.13 8.83
CA LEU A 301 -11.07 -19.86 9.54
C LEU A 301 -11.96 -19.79 10.79
N ALA A 302 -13.23 -20.21 10.69
CA ALA A 302 -14.16 -20.23 11.83
C ALA A 302 -13.64 -21.07 13.00
N ALA A 303 -13.07 -22.24 12.72
CA ALA A 303 -12.51 -23.13 13.72
C ALA A 303 -11.27 -22.54 14.41
N ALA A 304 -10.50 -21.72 13.70
CA ALA A 304 -9.27 -21.08 14.20
C ALA A 304 -9.51 -19.72 14.88
N LEU A 305 -10.70 -19.13 14.77
CA LEU A 305 -11.02 -17.82 15.36
C LEU A 305 -10.87 -17.75 16.89
N PRO A 306 -11.36 -18.74 17.67
CA PRO A 306 -11.26 -18.70 19.12
C PRO A 306 -9.79 -18.62 19.58
N GLY A 307 -9.47 -17.61 20.40
CA GLY A 307 -8.10 -17.40 20.90
C GLY A 307 -7.14 -16.72 19.93
N SER A 308 -7.51 -16.52 18.66
CA SER A 308 -6.67 -15.80 17.70
C SER A 308 -6.58 -14.30 17.98
N PRO A 309 -5.47 -13.63 17.62
CA PRO A 309 -5.36 -12.17 17.66
C PRO A 309 -6.11 -11.47 16.52
N LEU A 310 -6.82 -12.19 15.65
CA LEU A 310 -7.42 -11.63 14.44
C LEU A 310 -8.47 -10.57 14.77
N ARG A 311 -8.28 -9.38 14.20
CA ARG A 311 -9.16 -8.21 14.34
C ARG A 311 -9.92 -7.89 13.07
N ARG A 312 -9.33 -8.15 11.90
CA ARG A 312 -9.97 -7.88 10.61
C ARG A 312 -9.91 -9.08 9.69
N LEU A 313 -11.07 -9.46 9.16
CA LEU A 313 -11.21 -10.54 8.20
C LEU A 313 -12.02 -10.08 6.99
N GLU A 314 -11.41 -10.01 5.81
CA GLU A 314 -12.08 -9.61 4.57
C GLU A 314 -12.25 -10.82 3.63
N LEU A 315 -13.51 -11.14 3.30
CA LEU A 315 -13.91 -12.31 2.50
C LEU A 315 -14.87 -11.94 1.36
N ARG A 316 -14.98 -10.66 0.98
CA ARG A 316 -15.81 -10.25 -0.16
C ARG A 316 -15.29 -10.89 -1.44
N HIS A 317 -16.20 -11.55 -2.16
CA HIS A 317 -15.93 -12.19 -3.45
C HIS A 317 -14.98 -13.41 -3.39
N THR A 318 -14.93 -14.15 -2.28
CA THR A 318 -14.14 -15.38 -2.16
C THR A 318 -14.91 -16.68 -2.49
N GLY A 319 -16.10 -16.58 -3.06
CA GLY A 319 -17.02 -17.72 -3.23
C GLY A 319 -17.78 -18.13 -1.96
N LEU A 320 -17.64 -17.36 -0.87
CA LEU A 320 -18.39 -17.56 0.39
C LEU A 320 -19.91 -17.43 0.18
N THR A 321 -20.66 -18.46 0.61
CA THR A 321 -22.13 -18.47 0.57
C THR A 321 -22.73 -18.10 1.93
N GLY A 322 -24.07 -18.02 1.99
CA GLY A 322 -24.79 -17.87 3.26
C GLY A 322 -24.57 -19.02 4.25
N ARG A 323 -24.24 -20.24 3.81
CA ARG A 323 -23.93 -21.37 4.71
C ARG A 323 -22.56 -21.17 5.37
N GLY A 324 -21.51 -20.94 4.58
CA GLY A 324 -20.19 -20.65 5.13
C GLY A 324 -20.17 -19.41 6.02
N ALA A 325 -20.95 -18.36 5.69
CA ALA A 325 -21.07 -17.18 6.55
C ALA A 325 -21.72 -17.49 7.91
N LYS A 326 -22.68 -18.43 7.98
CA LYS A 326 -23.25 -18.91 9.25
C LYS A 326 -22.24 -19.75 10.03
N THR A 327 -21.47 -20.60 9.36
CA THR A 327 -20.37 -21.36 9.98
C THR A 327 -19.34 -20.40 10.59
N LEU A 328 -18.92 -19.39 9.82
CA LEU A 328 -18.02 -18.34 10.31
C LEU A 328 -18.59 -17.62 11.52
N LEU A 329 -19.86 -17.22 11.47
CA LEU A 329 -20.55 -16.57 12.58
C LEU A 329 -20.53 -17.45 13.85
N ALA A 330 -20.67 -18.77 13.73
CA ALA A 330 -20.63 -19.68 14.87
C ALA A 330 -19.26 -19.71 15.57
N GLY A 331 -18.16 -19.46 14.83
CA GLY A 331 -16.81 -19.30 15.39
C GLY A 331 -16.58 -17.94 16.08
N VAL A 332 -17.43 -16.94 15.83
CA VAL A 332 -17.36 -15.63 16.50
C VAL A 332 -18.01 -15.71 17.88
N THR A 333 -17.17 -15.90 18.91
CA THR A 333 -17.55 -15.97 20.32
C THR A 333 -17.13 -14.72 21.09
N ALA A 334 -17.55 -14.58 22.36
CA ALA A 334 -17.17 -13.45 23.22
C ALA A 334 -15.64 -13.30 23.42
N GLY A 335 -14.88 -14.40 23.28
CA GLY A 335 -13.42 -14.38 23.38
C GLY A 335 -12.70 -13.87 22.13
N THR A 336 -13.41 -13.67 21.01
CA THR A 336 -12.79 -13.21 19.76
C THR A 336 -12.45 -11.72 19.80
N ARG A 337 -11.44 -11.32 19.01
CA ARG A 337 -10.96 -9.94 18.89
C ARG A 337 -11.45 -9.22 17.62
N LEU A 338 -12.31 -9.87 16.84
CA LEU A 338 -12.78 -9.33 15.56
C LEU A 338 -13.50 -7.99 15.72
N GLU A 339 -13.12 -7.06 14.87
CA GLU A 339 -13.66 -5.71 14.72
C GLU A 339 -14.35 -5.53 13.38
N TYR A 340 -13.93 -6.31 12.39
CA TYR A 340 -14.43 -6.21 11.03
C TYR A 340 -14.50 -7.59 10.38
N VAL A 341 -15.65 -7.86 9.74
CA VAL A 341 -15.82 -8.99 8.82
C VAL A 341 -16.44 -8.49 7.51
N GLY A 342 -15.66 -8.55 6.44
CA GLY A 342 -16.09 -8.20 5.09
C GLY A 342 -16.79 -9.38 4.41
N LEU A 343 -18.09 -9.23 4.09
CA LEU A 343 -18.91 -10.29 3.49
C LEU A 343 -19.45 -9.86 2.12
N GLY A 344 -19.22 -10.71 1.12
CA GLY A 344 -19.59 -10.49 -0.28
C GLY A 344 -21.10 -10.34 -0.52
N PRO A 345 -21.52 -9.84 -1.71
CA PRO A 345 -22.93 -9.62 -2.03
C PRO A 345 -23.77 -10.91 -2.00
N GLY A 346 -23.17 -12.09 -2.20
CA GLY A 346 -23.85 -13.39 -2.13
C GLY A 346 -24.30 -13.84 -0.72
N VAL A 347 -23.91 -13.13 0.34
CA VAL A 347 -24.34 -13.44 1.71
C VAL A 347 -25.63 -12.67 2.07
N PRO A 348 -26.69 -13.32 2.60
CA PRO A 348 -27.93 -12.63 2.95
C PRO A 348 -27.72 -11.49 3.95
N ARG A 349 -28.38 -10.34 3.73
CA ARG A 349 -28.29 -9.17 4.62
C ARG A 349 -28.60 -9.50 6.08
N LYS A 350 -29.56 -10.40 6.34
CA LYS A 350 -29.89 -10.87 7.69
C LYS A 350 -28.69 -11.50 8.40
N VAL A 351 -27.91 -12.32 7.70
CA VAL A 351 -26.69 -12.96 8.24
C VAL A 351 -25.58 -11.92 8.44
N LYS A 352 -25.43 -10.94 7.55
CA LYS A 352 -24.44 -9.87 7.74
C LYS A 352 -24.71 -9.06 9.02
N ARG A 353 -25.98 -8.71 9.26
CA ARG A 353 -26.40 -7.94 10.44
C ARG A 353 -26.17 -8.66 11.77
N THR A 354 -26.12 -10.00 11.77
CA THR A 354 -25.87 -10.76 13.01
C THR A 354 -24.41 -10.75 13.46
N PHE A 355 -23.46 -10.31 12.62
CA PHE A 355 -22.07 -10.11 13.04
C PHE A 355 -21.92 -8.86 13.91
N ALA A 356 -22.57 -7.75 13.54
CA ALA A 356 -22.38 -6.44 14.19
C ALA A 356 -22.37 -6.46 15.73
N PRO A 357 -23.34 -7.08 16.43
CA PRO A 357 -23.33 -7.10 17.90
C PRO A 357 -22.22 -7.98 18.54
N ARG A 358 -21.49 -8.77 17.74
CA ARG A 358 -20.39 -9.63 18.17
C ARG A 358 -19.00 -9.05 17.87
N LEU A 359 -18.94 -7.93 17.13
CA LEU A 359 -17.69 -7.29 16.76
C LEU A 359 -17.31 -6.24 17.81
N ARG A 360 -16.00 -6.11 18.03
CA ARG A 360 -15.42 -5.04 18.84
C ARG A 360 -15.39 -3.72 18.06
N PRO A 361 -15.28 -2.57 18.75
CA PRO A 361 -15.04 -1.29 18.09
C PRO A 361 -13.78 -1.33 17.24
N ALA A 362 -13.87 -0.83 16.01
CA ALA A 362 -12.74 -0.82 15.09
C ALA A 362 -11.62 0.12 15.57
N ALA A 363 -10.38 -0.36 15.52
CA ALA A 363 -9.24 0.54 15.62
C ALA A 363 -9.18 1.52 14.45
N GLN A 364 -8.58 2.68 14.73
CA GLN A 364 -8.26 3.69 13.74
C GLN A 364 -7.29 3.13 12.68
N VAL A 365 -7.39 3.72 11.50
CA VAL A 365 -6.48 3.44 10.39
C VAL A 365 -5.12 4.09 10.71
N HIS A 366 -4.02 3.44 10.31
CA HIS A 366 -2.67 3.98 10.54
C HIS A 366 -2.52 5.38 9.90
N PRO A 367 -1.89 6.36 10.57
CA PRO A 367 -1.73 7.73 10.06
C PRO A 367 -1.18 7.82 8.63
N ASP A 368 -0.12 7.09 8.28
CA ASP A 368 0.41 7.07 6.91
C ASP A 368 -0.58 6.62 5.84
N LEU A 369 -1.53 5.73 6.16
CA LEU A 369 -2.59 5.32 5.24
C LEU A 369 -3.65 6.42 5.09
N HIS A 370 -3.94 7.14 6.17
CA HIS A 370 -4.81 8.31 6.15
C HIS A 370 -4.18 9.47 5.36
N ALA A 371 -2.87 9.68 5.52
CA ALA A 371 -2.11 10.77 4.93
C ALA A 371 -2.12 10.76 3.39
N ILE A 372 -2.41 9.63 2.74
CA ILE A 372 -2.51 9.53 1.28
C ILE A 372 -3.94 9.61 0.74
N GLY A 373 -4.93 9.90 1.59
CA GLY A 373 -6.30 10.13 1.17
C GLY A 373 -6.41 11.38 0.30
N SER A 374 -6.53 11.21 -1.01
CA SER A 374 -6.71 12.33 -1.94
C SER A 374 -8.15 12.85 -1.91
N VAL A 375 -8.33 14.17 -1.93
CA VAL A 375 -9.67 14.81 -2.10
C VAL A 375 -10.18 14.68 -3.53
N TYR A 376 -9.27 14.47 -4.49
CA TYR A 376 -9.58 14.25 -5.90
C TYR A 376 -9.86 12.76 -6.16
N ARG A 377 -11.11 12.42 -6.51
CA ARG A 377 -11.56 11.04 -6.76
C ARG A 377 -11.21 10.47 -8.11
#